data_AF-A0A2A8D4M2-F1
#
_entry.id   AF-A0A2A8D4M2-F1
#
_cell.length_a   1.000
_cell.length_b   1.000
_cell.length_c   1.000
_cell.angle_alpha   90.00
_cell.angle_beta   90.00
_cell.angle_gamma   90.00
#
_symmetry.space_group_name_H-M   'P 1'
#
loop_
_entity.id
_entity.type
_entity.pdbx_description
1 polymer ?
#
loop_
_entity_poly.entity_id
_entity_poly.type
_entity_poly.pdbx_seq_one_letter_code
_entity_poly.pdbx_strand_id
1 'polypeptide(L)'
;MTLENPGLSRRKLLRTTAIGVPAAGLLAVGSTLVTAPSANAVDVDGYWGSGTSLGFQQFMNTARSSGLTADGVISSQPSSFAPSCSGIVGGWEWVEDSQASGSPAIVEMQNWLGVSADGLFGAETVSALQAHYGLTVDGTLDGPSPTIQALQNEINQYVSDYIKNLFKA
;
A
#
# COMPACT_ATOMS: atom_id res chain seq x y z
N MET A 1 47.25 -21.08 8.97
CA MET A 1 47.06 -22.39 8.31
C MET A 1 47.01 -23.40 9.44
N THR A 2 45.89 -24.04 9.78
CA THR A 2 45.05 -24.87 8.91
C THR A 2 43.70 -25.14 9.56
N LEU A 3 42.69 -25.22 8.69
CA LEU A 3 41.27 -25.49 8.87
C LEU A 3 41.00 -26.92 9.35
N GLU A 4 40.10 -27.07 10.32
CA GLU A 4 39.59 -28.37 10.77
C GLU A 4 38.29 -28.70 10.01
N ASN A 5 38.26 -29.87 9.37
CA ASN A 5 37.13 -30.48 8.68
C ASN A 5 37.14 -31.96 9.10
N PRO A 6 36.07 -32.54 9.67
CA PRO A 6 35.22 -33.44 8.87
C PRO A 6 33.78 -33.61 9.41
N GLY A 7 32.79 -33.73 8.50
CA GLY A 7 31.44 -34.11 8.95
C GLY A 7 30.40 -34.39 7.87
N LEU A 8 30.77 -35.09 6.79
CA LEU A 8 29.79 -35.51 5.78
C LEU A 8 28.96 -36.73 6.23
N SER A 9 27.65 -36.52 6.17
CA SER A 9 26.63 -37.39 5.57
C SER A 9 26.24 -38.68 6.29
N ARG A 10 24.92 -38.84 6.50
CA ARG A 10 24.16 -40.10 6.35
C ARG A 10 22.70 -39.89 6.75
N ARG A 11 21.81 -39.79 5.73
CA ARG A 11 20.61 -40.65 5.54
C ARG A 11 19.39 -39.90 4.97
N LYS A 12 18.82 -40.51 3.93
CA LYS A 12 17.42 -40.41 3.43
C LYS A 12 17.06 -39.07 2.78
N LEU A 13 16.65 -39.01 1.52
CA LEU A 13 15.61 -39.85 0.93
C LEU A 13 15.76 -39.88 -0.60
N LEU A 14 16.01 -41.07 -1.14
CA LEU A 14 15.78 -41.38 -2.56
C LEU A 14 14.28 -41.39 -2.81
N ARG A 15 13.79 -40.55 -3.72
CA ARG A 15 12.57 -40.84 -4.51
C ARG A 15 12.79 -40.43 -5.95
N THR A 16 13.06 -41.45 -6.75
CA THR A 16 13.08 -41.50 -8.20
C THR A 16 11.67 -41.77 -8.72
N THR A 17 11.21 -40.96 -9.67
CA THR A 17 10.36 -41.28 -10.85
C THR A 17 10.18 -39.96 -11.61
N ALA A 18 10.93 -39.63 -12.66
CA ALA A 18 10.88 -40.14 -14.03
C ALA A 18 9.56 -39.83 -14.80
N ILE A 19 9.77 -39.26 -16.00
CA ILE A 19 8.93 -39.28 -17.22
C ILE A 19 8.06 -38.05 -17.51
N GLY A 20 8.40 -37.36 -18.61
CA GLY A 20 7.48 -36.48 -19.35
C GLY A 20 8.16 -35.34 -20.14
N VAL A 21 8.84 -35.64 -21.25
CA VAL A 21 9.23 -34.64 -22.28
C VAL A 21 8.41 -34.89 -23.55
N PRO A 22 7.87 -33.83 -24.17
CA PRO A 22 8.19 -33.51 -25.56
C PRO A 22 8.64 -32.03 -25.64
N ALA A 23 9.81 -31.66 -26.18
CA ALA A 23 10.27 -31.70 -27.57
C ALA A 23 9.40 -30.87 -28.54
N ALA A 24 10.02 -29.80 -29.05
CA ALA A 24 9.72 -29.00 -30.26
C ALA A 24 8.77 -27.79 -30.16
N GLY A 25 9.41 -26.60 -30.06
CA GLY A 25 9.29 -25.57 -31.10
C GLY A 25 8.31 -24.41 -30.86
N LEU A 26 8.81 -23.25 -30.45
CA LEU A 26 8.76 -22.00 -31.24
C LEU A 26 9.62 -20.92 -30.58
N LEU A 27 10.58 -20.37 -31.32
CA LEU A 27 11.21 -19.09 -30.99
C LEU A 27 10.23 -17.98 -31.34
N ALA A 28 9.82 -17.16 -30.38
CA ALA A 28 9.20 -15.86 -30.66
C ALA A 28 9.49 -14.87 -29.52
N VAL A 29 10.50 -14.03 -29.79
CA VAL A 29 10.56 -12.60 -29.46
C VAL A 29 10.39 -12.20 -27.98
N GLY A 30 11.52 -11.88 -27.35
CA GLY A 30 11.80 -10.48 -27.01
C GLY A 30 10.79 -9.74 -26.14
N SER A 31 10.22 -10.38 -25.12
CA SER A 31 9.64 -9.64 -24.01
C SER A 31 10.32 -10.10 -22.75
N THR A 32 11.26 -9.29 -22.26
CA THR A 32 11.32 -9.08 -20.83
C THR A 32 9.90 -8.70 -20.42
N LEU A 33 9.11 -9.69 -20.05
CA LEU A 33 8.03 -9.45 -19.12
C LEU A 33 8.78 -9.03 -17.86
N VAL A 34 9.13 -7.73 -17.81
CA VAL A 34 9.16 -7.00 -16.56
C VAL A 34 7.91 -7.51 -15.88
N THR A 35 8.09 -8.23 -14.78
CA THR A 35 7.06 -8.34 -13.78
C THR A 35 6.73 -6.89 -13.46
N ALA A 36 5.78 -6.31 -14.21
CA ALA A 36 5.12 -5.10 -13.81
C ALA A 36 4.67 -5.47 -12.39
N PRO A 37 5.08 -4.70 -11.36
CA PRO A 37 4.53 -4.90 -10.03
C PRO A 37 3.04 -5.03 -10.26
N SER A 38 2.44 -6.15 -9.85
CA SER A 38 1.00 -6.28 -9.94
C SER A 38 0.45 -4.99 -9.38
N ALA A 39 -0.25 -4.23 -10.21
CA ALA A 39 -1.08 -3.13 -9.78
C ALA A 39 -1.78 -3.62 -8.53
N ASN A 40 -1.34 -3.15 -7.37
CA ASN A 40 -1.84 -3.62 -6.09
C ASN A 40 -3.23 -3.02 -5.96
N ALA A 41 -4.20 -3.64 -6.63
CA ALA A 41 -5.60 -3.31 -6.48
C ALA A 41 -5.91 -3.49 -5.00
N VAL A 42 -6.28 -2.39 -4.36
CA VAL A 42 -6.66 -2.38 -2.95
C VAL A 42 -8.09 -2.93 -2.89
N ASP A 43 -8.36 -3.85 -1.96
CA ASP A 43 -9.73 -4.32 -1.76
C ASP A 43 -10.61 -3.14 -1.31
N VAL A 44 -11.82 -3.04 -1.85
CA VAL A 44 -12.75 -1.94 -1.52
C VAL A 44 -13.68 -2.41 -0.42
N ASP A 45 -13.12 -2.59 0.77
CA ASP A 45 -13.79 -3.15 1.95
C ASP A 45 -14.20 -2.08 2.98
N GLY A 46 -13.77 -0.83 2.81
CA GLY A 46 -14.00 0.25 3.76
C GLY A 46 -13.18 0.14 5.04
N TYR A 47 -12.14 -0.70 5.04
CA TYR A 47 -11.17 -0.81 6.11
C TYR A 47 -9.79 -0.36 5.62
N TRP A 48 -9.15 0.51 6.40
CA TRP A 48 -7.84 1.02 6.06
C TRP A 48 -6.77 0.09 6.62
N GLY A 49 -6.17 -0.70 5.73
CA GLY A 49 -5.02 -1.57 6.01
C GLY A 49 -3.71 -1.06 5.41
N SER A 50 -2.63 -1.83 5.58
CA SER A 50 -1.33 -1.54 4.95
C SER A 50 -1.39 -1.52 3.42
N GLY A 51 -2.28 -2.32 2.82
CA GLY A 51 -2.56 -2.25 1.38
C GLY A 51 -3.12 -0.89 0.95
N THR A 52 -4.05 -0.33 1.72
CA THR A 52 -4.60 1.01 1.47
C THR A 52 -3.54 2.10 1.67
N SER A 53 -2.73 2.02 2.73
CA SER A 53 -1.61 2.96 2.96
C SER A 53 -0.59 2.91 1.81
N LEU A 54 -0.24 1.71 1.34
CA LEU A 54 0.70 1.53 0.24
C LEU A 54 0.14 2.10 -1.07
N GLY A 55 -1.10 1.76 -1.38
CA GLY A 55 -1.79 2.26 -2.56
C GLY A 55 -1.93 3.78 -2.54
N PHE A 56 -2.21 4.36 -1.37
CA PHE A 56 -2.26 5.81 -1.17
C PHE A 56 -0.90 6.49 -1.43
N GLN A 57 0.19 5.97 -0.87
CA GLN A 57 1.54 6.50 -1.11
C GLN A 57 1.91 6.44 -2.60
N GLN A 58 1.59 5.33 -3.28
CA GLN A 58 1.82 5.17 -4.72
C GLN A 58 0.95 6.11 -5.55
N PHE A 59 -0.31 6.29 -5.15
CA PHE A 59 -1.23 7.24 -5.77
C PHE A 59 -0.67 8.66 -5.68
N MET A 60 -0.24 9.12 -4.50
CA MET A 60 0.35 10.45 -4.33
C MET A 60 1.63 10.64 -5.15
N ASN A 61 2.50 9.62 -5.18
CA ASN A 61 3.70 9.65 -6.01
C ASN A 61 3.39 9.79 -7.51
N THR A 62 2.32 9.15 -7.98
CA THR A 62 1.99 9.13 -9.41
C THR A 62 1.18 10.37 -9.81
N ALA A 63 0.18 10.75 -9.00
CA ALA A 63 -0.72 11.85 -9.29
C ALA A 63 -0.11 13.22 -9.00
N ARG A 64 0.81 13.30 -8.02
CA ARG A 64 1.37 14.57 -7.53
C ARG A 64 2.89 14.65 -7.56
N SER A 65 3.58 13.57 -7.96
CA SER A 65 5.05 13.53 -7.96
C SER A 65 5.67 13.78 -6.57
N SER A 66 4.98 13.33 -5.52
CA SER A 66 5.30 13.65 -4.12
C SER A 66 6.61 13.04 -3.61
N GLY A 67 7.13 11.98 -4.23
CA GLY A 67 8.41 11.36 -3.83
C GLY A 67 8.40 10.65 -2.47
N LEU A 68 7.21 10.22 -2.00
CA LEU A 68 7.01 9.43 -0.80
C LEU A 68 7.65 8.04 -0.90
N THR A 69 8.10 7.51 0.23
CA THR A 69 8.40 6.08 0.35
C THR A 69 7.09 5.30 0.34
N ALA A 70 6.98 4.30 -0.54
CA ALA A 70 5.83 3.41 -0.62
C ALA A 70 6.08 2.16 0.24
N ASP A 71 6.04 2.32 1.56
CA ASP A 71 6.27 1.27 2.56
C ASP A 71 4.99 0.66 3.16
N GLY A 72 3.83 1.26 2.88
CA GLY A 72 2.54 0.80 3.38
C GLY A 72 2.25 1.14 4.84
N VAL A 73 3.00 2.08 5.43
CA VAL A 73 2.84 2.53 6.81
C VAL A 73 2.62 4.03 6.87
N ILE A 74 1.58 4.45 7.58
CA ILE A 74 1.40 5.83 8.02
C ILE A 74 2.06 5.99 9.38
N SER A 75 3.20 6.68 9.42
CA SER A 75 4.09 6.76 10.58
C SER A 75 3.70 7.83 11.61
N SER A 76 4.14 7.64 12.85
CA SER A 76 4.12 8.64 13.93
C SER A 76 2.78 9.36 14.15
N GLN A 77 1.68 8.60 14.24
CA GLN A 77 0.33 9.15 14.44
C GLN A 77 -0.09 9.11 15.91
N PRO A 78 -0.87 10.08 16.40
CA PRO A 78 -1.24 10.14 17.81
C PRO A 78 -2.25 9.04 18.14
N SER A 79 -1.94 8.22 19.14
CA SER A 79 -2.78 7.10 19.57
C SER A 79 -4.16 7.52 20.06
N SER A 80 -4.34 8.77 20.52
CA SER A 80 -5.65 9.32 20.90
C SER A 80 -6.67 9.37 19.75
N PHE A 81 -6.23 9.36 18.48
CA PHE A 81 -7.12 9.34 17.32
C PHE A 81 -7.52 7.94 16.87
N ALA A 82 -6.77 6.90 17.26
CA ALA A 82 -7.11 5.51 16.96
C ALA A 82 -8.55 5.11 17.34
N PRO A 83 -9.11 5.48 18.53
CA PRO A 83 -10.49 5.13 18.86
C PRO A 83 -11.55 5.80 17.97
N SER A 84 -11.28 6.98 17.41
CA SER A 84 -12.17 7.67 16.46
C SER A 84 -12.04 7.13 15.02
N CYS A 85 -11.09 6.23 14.80
CA CYS A 85 -10.77 5.66 13.49
C CYS A 85 -10.85 4.13 13.55
N SER A 86 -11.98 3.59 14.00
CA SER A 86 -12.20 2.15 14.13
C SER A 86 -12.10 1.39 12.80
N GLY A 87 -12.24 2.08 11.67
CA GLY A 87 -12.01 1.55 10.33
C GLY A 87 -10.54 1.36 9.95
N ILE A 88 -9.60 1.87 10.74
CA ILE A 88 -8.16 1.63 10.54
C ILE A 88 -7.79 0.31 11.21
N VAL A 89 -7.52 -0.71 10.39
CA VAL A 89 -7.23 -2.08 10.84
C VAL A 89 -5.75 -2.45 10.73
N GLY A 90 -4.94 -1.65 10.03
CA GLY A 90 -3.50 -1.84 9.94
C GLY A 90 -2.79 -0.87 9.01
N GLY A 91 -1.45 -0.92 8.95
CA GLY A 91 -0.65 0.00 8.13
C GLY A 91 -0.46 1.39 8.75
N TRP A 92 -0.55 1.47 10.07
CA TRP A 92 -0.42 2.69 10.86
C TRP A 92 0.49 2.43 12.07
N GLU A 93 1.35 3.40 12.35
CA GLU A 93 2.15 3.43 13.56
C GLU A 93 1.55 4.46 14.53
N TRP A 94 0.93 3.94 15.58
CA TRP A 94 0.38 4.75 16.66
C TRP A 94 1.43 4.96 17.74
N VAL A 95 1.65 6.21 18.12
CA VAL A 95 2.56 6.63 19.18
C VAL A 95 1.84 7.50 20.21
N GLU A 96 2.43 7.68 21.38
CA GLU A 96 1.95 8.64 22.37
C GLU A 96 1.82 10.04 21.74
N ASP A 97 0.76 10.77 22.09
CA ASP A 97 0.46 12.09 21.50
C ASP A 97 1.63 13.08 21.61
N SER A 98 2.39 13.01 22.70
CA SER A 98 3.57 13.86 22.90
C SER A 98 4.79 13.47 22.06
N GLN A 99 4.75 12.31 21.40
CA GLN A 99 5.81 11.79 20.52
C GLN A 99 5.37 11.78 19.04
N ALA A 100 4.09 12.03 18.77
CA ALA A 100 3.55 12.11 17.42
C ALA A 100 4.20 13.26 16.65
N SER A 101 4.93 12.90 15.60
CA SER A 101 5.62 13.85 14.71
C SER A 101 4.95 13.97 13.35
N GLY A 102 3.95 13.13 13.06
CA GLY A 102 3.28 13.06 11.77
C GLY A 102 4.05 12.31 10.71
N SER A 103 3.38 12.06 9.58
CA SER A 103 3.98 11.37 8.43
C SER A 103 3.98 12.25 7.18
N PRO A 104 5.01 12.10 6.31
CA PRO A 104 5.02 12.75 5.00
C PRO A 104 3.82 12.37 4.14
N ALA A 105 3.32 11.13 4.28
CA ALA A 105 2.13 10.68 3.55
C ALA A 105 0.88 11.50 3.93
N ILE A 106 0.69 11.79 5.23
CA ILE A 106 -0.44 12.63 5.67
C ILE A 106 -0.24 14.10 5.31
N VAL A 107 0.99 14.63 5.34
CA VAL A 107 1.30 15.97 4.81
C VAL A 107 0.82 16.09 3.35
N GLU A 108 1.11 15.09 2.53
CA GLU A 108 0.68 15.09 1.13
C GLU A 108 -0.83 14.91 0.97
N MET A 109 -1.47 14.13 1.84
CA MET A 109 -2.93 14.06 1.91
C MET A 109 -3.53 15.45 2.20
N GLN A 110 -3.01 16.15 3.20
CA GLN A 110 -3.50 17.47 3.60
C GLN A 110 -3.28 18.50 2.49
N ASN A 111 -2.11 18.47 1.84
CA ASN A 111 -1.81 19.29 0.66
C ASN A 111 -2.75 19.00 -0.51
N TRP A 112 -3.10 17.72 -0.72
CA TRP A 112 -4.04 17.31 -1.75
C TRP A 112 -5.48 17.78 -1.44
N LEU A 113 -5.89 17.71 -0.17
CA LEU A 113 -7.19 18.17 0.31
C LEU A 113 -7.28 19.71 0.44
N GLY A 114 -6.15 20.42 0.37
CA GLY A 114 -6.09 21.87 0.49
C GLY A 114 -6.26 22.38 1.92
N VAL A 115 -5.95 21.56 2.93
CA VAL A 115 -5.98 21.92 4.35
C VAL A 115 -4.57 22.16 4.90
N SER A 116 -4.47 22.69 6.13
CA SER A 116 -3.17 22.88 6.78
C SER A 116 -2.45 21.55 6.95
N ALA A 117 -1.19 21.49 6.53
CA ALA A 117 -0.41 20.26 6.53
C ALA A 117 0.48 20.17 7.77
N ASP A 118 -0.04 19.52 8.81
CA ASP A 118 0.69 19.22 10.05
C ASP A 118 1.24 17.77 10.11
N GLY A 119 0.88 16.94 9.14
CA GLY A 119 1.28 15.53 9.05
C GLY A 119 0.55 14.60 10.02
N LEU A 120 -0.40 15.12 10.81
CA LEU A 120 -1.20 14.38 11.77
C LEU A 120 -2.59 14.10 11.18
N PHE A 121 -3.02 12.85 11.31
CA PHE A 121 -4.32 12.42 10.85
C PHE A 121 -5.40 12.70 11.90
N GLY A 122 -5.73 13.98 12.05
CA GLY A 122 -6.76 14.45 12.95
C GLY A 122 -8.15 14.60 12.31
N ALA A 123 -9.11 15.04 13.12
CA ALA A 123 -10.50 15.25 12.72
C ALA A 123 -10.65 16.23 11.53
N GLU A 124 -9.79 17.25 11.43
CA GLU A 124 -9.78 18.18 10.30
C GLU A 124 -9.42 17.47 8.98
N THR A 125 -8.39 16.61 9.00
CA THR A 125 -7.99 15.81 7.83
C THR A 125 -9.09 14.84 7.42
N VAL A 126 -9.73 14.16 8.39
CA VAL A 126 -10.86 13.26 8.14
C VAL A 126 -12.05 14.02 7.55
N SER A 127 -12.38 15.18 8.12
CA SER A 127 -13.48 16.02 7.65
C SER A 127 -13.26 16.52 6.23
N ALA A 128 -12.03 16.92 5.92
CA ALA A 128 -11.64 17.35 4.58
C ALA A 128 -11.71 16.18 3.58
N LEU A 129 -11.30 14.97 3.99
CA LEU A 129 -11.41 13.77 3.17
C LEU A 129 -12.88 13.42 2.88
N GLN A 130 -13.75 13.49 3.89
CA GLN A 130 -15.20 13.30 3.74
C GLN A 130 -15.81 14.34 2.79
N ALA A 131 -15.47 15.61 2.97
CA ALA A 131 -15.93 16.70 2.12
C ALA A 131 -15.45 16.54 0.67
N HIS A 132 -14.21 16.09 0.47
CA HIS A 132 -13.64 15.83 -0.85
C HIS A 132 -14.47 14.82 -1.64
N TYR A 133 -14.94 13.77 -0.99
CA TYR A 133 -15.80 12.76 -1.61
C TYR A 133 -17.30 13.10 -1.61
N GLY A 134 -17.69 14.28 -1.10
CA GLY A 134 -19.10 14.68 -0.98
C GLY A 134 -19.89 13.82 0.00
N LEU A 135 -19.22 13.23 0.99
CA LEU A 135 -19.81 12.40 2.04
C LEU A 135 -20.23 13.27 3.25
N THR A 136 -21.00 12.66 4.16
CA THR A 136 -21.33 13.33 5.42
C THR A 136 -20.06 13.54 6.23
N VAL A 137 -19.86 14.78 6.69
CA VAL A 137 -18.70 15.16 7.50
C VAL A 137 -19.03 14.92 8.97
N ASP A 138 -18.49 13.85 9.53
CA ASP A 138 -18.61 13.50 10.95
C ASP A 138 -17.26 13.52 11.69
N GLY A 139 -16.15 13.68 10.95
CA GLY A 139 -14.79 13.75 11.51
C GLY A 139 -14.26 12.41 12.02
N THR A 140 -14.94 11.30 11.73
CA THR A 140 -14.60 9.96 12.17
C THR A 140 -14.44 9.00 11.00
N LEU A 141 -13.65 7.95 11.19
CA LEU A 141 -13.54 6.86 10.23
C LEU A 141 -14.02 5.56 10.88
N ASP A 142 -15.33 5.42 11.00
CA ASP A 142 -15.93 4.21 11.53
C ASP A 142 -15.90 3.07 10.52
N GLY A 143 -15.42 1.90 10.94
CA GLY A 143 -15.32 0.72 10.08
C GLY A 143 -16.63 -0.06 9.99
N PRO A 144 -17.13 -0.43 8.80
CA PRO A 144 -16.62 -0.06 7.47
C PRO A 144 -17.00 1.37 7.07
N SER A 145 -16.03 2.14 6.59
CA SER A 145 -16.22 3.56 6.28
C SER A 145 -16.49 3.78 4.79
N PRO A 146 -17.56 4.50 4.40
CA PRO A 146 -17.76 4.94 3.03
C PRO A 146 -16.61 5.83 2.52
N THR A 147 -15.99 6.62 3.41
CA THR A 147 -14.84 7.48 3.09
C THR A 147 -13.62 6.64 2.71
N ILE A 148 -13.37 5.54 3.44
CA ILE A 148 -12.28 4.61 3.12
C ILE A 148 -12.57 3.90 1.80
N GLN A 149 -13.80 3.45 1.55
CA GLN A 149 -14.19 2.86 0.26
C GLN A 149 -13.97 3.82 -0.91
N ALA A 150 -14.32 5.10 -0.74
CA ALA A 150 -14.10 6.11 -1.76
C ALA A 150 -12.61 6.29 -2.08
N LEU A 151 -11.76 6.35 -1.04
CA LEU A 151 -10.30 6.39 -1.18
C LEU A 151 -9.75 5.15 -1.90
N GLN A 152 -10.17 3.95 -1.49
CA GLN A 152 -9.76 2.70 -2.13
C GLN A 152 -10.17 2.64 -3.61
N ASN A 153 -11.39 3.11 -3.94
CA ASN A 153 -11.86 3.22 -5.32
C ASN A 153 -11.01 4.20 -6.12
N GLU A 154 -10.67 5.37 -5.56
CA GLU A 154 -9.83 6.35 -6.25
C GLU A 154 -8.45 5.78 -6.56
N ILE A 155 -7.79 5.16 -5.56
CA ILE A 155 -6.51 4.47 -5.75
C ILE A 155 -6.60 3.46 -6.89
N ASN A 156 -7.64 2.62 -6.91
CA ASN A 156 -7.84 1.60 -7.95
C ASN A 156 -8.07 2.19 -9.34
N GLN A 157 -8.81 3.32 -9.44
CA GLN A 157 -9.01 4.00 -10.72
C GLN A 157 -7.69 4.51 -11.30
N TYR A 158 -6.86 5.14 -10.47
CA TYR A 158 -5.55 5.64 -10.91
C TYR A 158 -4.60 4.53 -11.34
N VAL A 159 -4.58 3.41 -10.61
CA VAL A 159 -3.81 2.23 -10.99
C VAL A 159 -4.28 1.65 -12.34
N SER A 160 -5.60 1.60 -12.57
CA SER A 160 -6.18 1.14 -13.83
C SER A 160 -5.80 2.05 -15.01
N ASP A 161 -5.84 3.37 -14.83
CA ASP A 161 -5.54 4.33 -15.89
C ASP A 161 -4.04 4.41 -16.21
N TYR A 162 -3.18 4.27 -15.19
CA TYR A 162 -1.74 4.14 -15.38
C TYR A 162 -1.40 2.95 -16.30
N ILE A 163 -1.96 1.77 -16.01
CA ILE A 163 -1.79 0.57 -16.83
C ILE A 163 -2.27 0.80 -18.26
N LYS A 164 -3.48 1.34 -18.45
CA LYS A 164 -4.03 1.59 -19.79
C LYS A 164 -3.14 2.51 -20.62
N ASN A 165 -2.50 3.50 -20.01
CA ASN A 165 -1.63 4.44 -20.71
C ASN A 165 -0.27 3.83 -21.09
N LEU A 166 0.25 2.88 -20.28
CA LEU A 166 1.48 2.15 -20.58
C LEU A 166 1.37 1.19 -21.79
N PHE A 167 0.19 0.60 -22.02
CA PHE A 167 -0.03 -0.35 -23.12
C PHE A 167 -0.64 0.30 -24.38
N LYS A 168 -0.75 1.64 -24.42
CA LYS A 168 -1.20 2.41 -25.59
C LYS A 168 -0.06 2.98 -26.45
N ALA A 169 1.20 2.74 -26.08
CA ALA A 169 2.39 3.23 -26.77
C ALA A 169 2.99 2.17 -27.72
#